data_AF-A0A1C6NW61-F1
#
_entry.id   AF-A0A1C6NW61-F1
#
_cell.length_a   1.000
_cell.length_b   1.000
_cell.length_c   1.000
_cell.angle_alpha   90.00
_cell.angle_beta   90.00
_cell.angle_gamma   90.00
#
_symmetry.space_group_name_H-M   'P 1'
#
loop_
_entity.id
_entity.type
_entity.pdbx_description
1 polymer ?
#
loop_
_entity_poly.entity_id
_entity_poly.type
_entity_poly.pdbx_seq_one_letter_code
_entity_poly.pdbx_strand_id
1 'polypeptide(L)'
;MAQITTGLVGNPTAHYSFSYDSSLQRTAANPAGPEPARTNALIQASEADFNWMSGLFGNPALDYRVPCTVQVTQNGGGASWSLGGGNLAVTLNPGSSGADVCRYLLVSEITEQFMREQGRGWYGTNTEGSEGEGLSRFLAARLLAINGLGFPPAGFDNSNLWMNSPRNDFVNNIAKTDDGPDAITGCSLLFIYYLFSQLGYTENQIVAAGAPTLGGVYNNLYGDPGDPFPYFKALVGSAYPGTATIPGPNLDNPFPIARPLQVWTWDGWGWGTFDIAFPFGRSVLNRHSRVEMSVCELGGQPLDYPFIGAATMTVLNIAPTDDGVVHVRFEIQWPSALQWRATFFIA
;
A
#
# COMPACT_ATOMS: atom_id res chain seq x y z
N MET A 1 0.74 -15.82 34.11
CA MET A 1 -0.18 -16.96 34.33
C MET A 1 0.34 -18.18 33.58
N ALA A 2 -0.16 -19.38 33.89
CA ALA A 2 0.30 -20.60 33.22
C ALA A 2 -0.28 -20.73 31.80
N GLN A 3 0.55 -21.12 30.84
CA GLN A 3 0.12 -21.54 29.51
C GLN A 3 -0.41 -22.97 29.57
N ILE A 4 -1.64 -23.20 29.09
CA ILE A 4 -2.32 -24.51 29.13
C ILE A 4 -2.88 -24.88 27.77
N THR A 5 -3.18 -26.17 27.58
CA THR A 5 -3.76 -26.73 26.35
C THR A 5 -5.14 -27.34 26.58
N THR A 6 -5.74 -27.11 27.74
CA THR A 6 -6.99 -27.73 28.16
C THR A 6 -8.11 -27.47 27.15
N GLY A 7 -8.71 -28.54 26.60
CA GLY A 7 -9.83 -28.43 25.66
C GLY A 7 -9.45 -27.94 24.26
N LEU A 8 -8.16 -27.84 23.93
CA LEU A 8 -7.71 -27.62 22.55
C LEU A 8 -7.89 -28.90 21.73
N VAL A 9 -8.48 -28.77 20.54
CA VAL A 9 -8.77 -29.87 19.62
C VAL A 9 -8.00 -29.66 18.33
N GLY A 10 -7.29 -30.70 17.85
CA GLY A 10 -6.45 -30.60 16.64
C GLY A 10 -5.09 -29.92 16.88
N ASN A 11 -4.64 -29.85 18.14
CA ASN A 11 -3.35 -29.30 18.53
C ASN A 11 -2.37 -30.44 18.93
N PRO A 12 -1.10 -30.43 18.46
CA PRO A 12 -0.52 -29.51 17.49
C PRO A 12 -1.07 -29.72 16.08
N THR A 13 -0.99 -28.67 15.27
CA THR A 13 -1.15 -28.75 13.81
C THR A 13 0.19 -29.10 13.15
N ALA A 14 0.27 -29.06 11.82
CA ALA A 14 1.52 -29.33 11.13
C ALA A 14 2.58 -28.25 11.41
N HIS A 15 2.17 -26.99 11.45
CA HIS A 15 3.07 -25.84 11.60
C HIS A 15 3.06 -25.20 12.99
N TYR A 16 2.06 -25.48 13.84
CA TYR A 16 1.86 -24.76 15.09
C TYR A 16 1.52 -25.66 16.28
N SER A 17 2.04 -25.29 17.45
CA SER A 17 1.69 -25.86 18.74
C SER A 17 1.16 -24.74 19.63
N PHE A 18 -0.15 -24.74 19.83
CA PHE A 18 -0.89 -23.70 20.54
C PHE A 18 -0.99 -23.97 22.04
N SER A 19 -0.95 -22.89 22.82
CA SER A 19 -1.40 -22.83 24.21
C SER A 19 -2.09 -21.50 24.47
N TYR A 20 -2.88 -21.42 25.55
CA TYR A 20 -3.47 -20.17 25.99
C TYR A 20 -3.28 -19.96 27.50
N ASP A 21 -3.34 -18.70 27.92
CA ASP A 21 -3.31 -18.32 29.32
C ASP A 21 -4.51 -18.92 30.08
N SER A 22 -4.21 -19.72 31.11
CA SER A 22 -5.19 -20.31 32.02
C SER A 22 -6.26 -19.35 32.57
N SER A 23 -5.99 -18.04 32.69
CA SER A 23 -6.97 -17.04 33.12
C SER A 23 -8.14 -16.90 32.14
N LEU A 24 -7.92 -17.21 30.87
CA LEU A 24 -8.89 -17.08 29.79
C LEU A 24 -9.83 -18.29 29.70
N GLN A 25 -9.53 -19.37 30.43
CA GLN A 25 -10.32 -20.59 30.38
C GLN A 25 -11.75 -20.34 30.85
N ARG A 26 -12.73 -20.73 30.02
CA ARG A 26 -14.12 -20.80 30.43
C ARG A 26 -14.29 -21.87 31.49
N THR A 27 -14.63 -21.44 32.69
CA THR A 27 -14.88 -22.31 33.85
C THR A 27 -16.12 -21.84 34.58
N ALA A 28 -16.57 -22.57 35.60
CA ALA A 28 -17.65 -22.09 36.46
C ALA A 28 -17.31 -20.75 37.15
N ALA A 29 -16.03 -20.52 37.48
CA ALA A 29 -15.55 -19.27 38.08
C ALA A 29 -15.27 -18.15 37.05
N ASN A 30 -15.08 -18.51 35.78
CA ASN A 30 -14.92 -17.58 34.67
C ASN A 30 -15.87 -17.95 33.51
N PRO A 31 -17.19 -17.69 33.64
CA PRO A 31 -18.16 -18.09 32.63
C PRO A 31 -17.98 -17.33 31.31
N ALA A 32 -17.41 -16.12 31.36
CA ALA A 32 -17.14 -15.28 30.19
C ALA A 32 -15.80 -15.60 29.49
N GLY A 33 -14.99 -16.53 30.02
CA GLY A 33 -13.69 -16.88 29.44
C GLY A 33 -13.79 -17.23 27.95
N PRO A 34 -12.94 -16.67 27.07
CA PRO A 34 -13.02 -16.92 25.62
C PRO A 34 -12.47 -18.30 25.23
N GLU A 35 -11.69 -18.94 26.10
CA GLU A 35 -10.98 -20.19 25.78
C GLU A 35 -11.72 -21.43 26.30
N PRO A 36 -11.62 -22.58 25.62
CA PRO A 36 -10.76 -22.87 24.46
C PRO A 36 -11.38 -22.50 23.10
N ALA A 37 -12.59 -21.95 23.07
CA ALA A 37 -13.35 -21.77 21.83
C ALA A 37 -12.61 -20.88 20.81
N ARG A 38 -12.03 -19.77 21.27
CA ARG A 38 -11.26 -18.85 20.42
C ARG A 38 -10.01 -19.49 19.85
N THR A 39 -9.18 -20.14 20.68
CA THR A 39 -7.96 -20.81 20.19
C THR A 39 -8.29 -22.00 19.30
N ASN A 40 -9.38 -22.74 19.54
CA ASN A 40 -9.84 -23.80 18.64
C ASN A 40 -10.24 -23.26 17.26
N ALA A 41 -10.89 -22.09 17.20
CA ALA A 41 -11.20 -21.45 15.91
C ALA A 41 -9.91 -21.02 15.16
N LEU A 42 -8.89 -20.54 15.88
CA LEU A 42 -7.57 -20.24 15.31
C LEU A 42 -6.90 -21.51 14.78
N ILE A 43 -6.86 -22.60 15.56
CA ILE A 43 -6.28 -23.89 15.17
C ILE A 43 -6.90 -24.37 13.85
N GLN A 44 -8.23 -24.32 13.73
CA GLN A 44 -8.96 -24.77 12.55
C GLN A 44 -8.60 -24.00 11.27
N ALA A 45 -8.23 -22.71 11.37
CA ALA A 45 -7.88 -21.88 10.21
C ALA A 45 -6.37 -21.85 9.92
N SER A 46 -5.54 -22.07 10.94
CA SER A 46 -4.10 -21.76 10.92
C SER A 46 -3.31 -22.40 9.77
N GLU A 47 -3.63 -23.65 9.40
CA GLU A 47 -2.94 -24.35 8.31
C GLU A 47 -3.31 -23.79 6.93
N ALA A 48 -4.55 -23.37 6.73
CA ALA A 48 -4.95 -22.70 5.50
C ALA A 48 -4.26 -21.33 5.38
N ASP A 49 -4.18 -20.59 6.49
CA ASP A 49 -3.52 -19.29 6.56
C ASP A 49 -2.01 -19.43 6.28
N PHE A 50 -1.36 -20.44 6.87
CA PHE A 50 0.05 -20.74 6.59
C PHE A 50 0.29 -21.07 5.12
N ASN A 51 -0.54 -21.93 4.53
CA ASN A 51 -0.39 -22.30 3.12
C ASN A 51 -0.61 -21.10 2.19
N TRP A 52 -1.53 -20.20 2.52
CA TRP A 52 -1.72 -18.96 1.78
C TRP A 52 -0.47 -18.07 1.85
N MET A 53 0.04 -17.79 3.05
CA MET A 53 1.29 -17.01 3.22
C MET A 53 2.45 -17.66 2.48
N SER A 54 2.70 -18.96 2.71
CA SER A 54 3.77 -19.71 2.07
C SER A 54 3.71 -19.61 0.54
N GLY A 55 2.50 -19.73 -0.03
CA GLY A 55 2.26 -19.55 -1.46
C GLY A 55 2.67 -18.17 -1.98
N LEU A 56 2.37 -17.09 -1.24
CA LEU A 56 2.76 -15.73 -1.63
C LEU A 56 4.28 -15.56 -1.74
N PHE A 57 5.03 -16.22 -0.85
CA PHE A 57 6.49 -16.12 -0.79
C PHE A 57 7.21 -17.15 -1.68
N GLY A 58 6.48 -17.99 -2.41
CA GLY A 58 7.05 -19.02 -3.29
C GLY A 58 7.42 -20.32 -2.58
N ASN A 59 6.79 -20.60 -1.44
CA ASN A 59 6.99 -21.78 -0.59
C ASN A 59 8.43 -21.96 -0.09
N PRO A 60 9.06 -20.95 0.53
CA PRO A 60 10.41 -21.11 1.07
C PRO A 60 10.38 -22.10 2.25
N ALA A 61 11.48 -22.84 2.41
CA ALA A 61 11.69 -23.62 3.63
C ALA A 61 12.05 -22.66 4.78
N LEU A 62 11.40 -22.83 5.92
CA LEU A 62 11.65 -22.01 7.11
C LEU A 62 12.79 -22.62 7.94
N ASP A 63 13.66 -21.77 8.48
CA ASP A 63 14.88 -22.18 9.20
C ASP A 63 14.64 -22.57 10.67
N TYR A 64 13.38 -22.57 11.11
CA TYR A 64 12.97 -22.93 12.47
C TYR A 64 12.28 -24.30 12.53
N ARG A 65 12.28 -24.90 13.73
CA ARG A 65 11.62 -26.16 14.00
C ARG A 65 10.10 -26.00 13.96
N VAL A 66 9.47 -26.83 13.14
CA VAL A 66 8.00 -27.00 13.10
C VAL A 66 7.57 -28.21 13.95
N PRO A 67 6.42 -28.15 14.63
CA PRO A 67 5.58 -26.96 14.79
C PRO A 67 6.22 -25.89 15.69
N CYS A 68 6.05 -24.61 15.36
CA CYS A 68 6.49 -23.51 16.24
C CYS A 68 5.50 -23.29 17.38
N THR A 69 5.95 -22.68 18.48
CA THR A 69 5.08 -22.42 19.63
C THR A 69 4.24 -21.17 19.40
N VAL A 70 2.94 -21.24 19.67
CA VAL A 70 2.03 -20.08 19.64
C VAL A 70 1.31 -19.96 20.99
N GLN A 71 1.49 -18.82 21.67
CA GLN A 71 0.92 -18.56 22.98
C GLN A 71 -0.13 -17.46 22.92
N VAL A 72 -1.38 -17.76 23.28
CA VAL A 72 -2.45 -16.76 23.37
C VAL A 72 -2.51 -16.22 24.79
N THR A 73 -2.33 -14.91 24.97
CA THR A 73 -2.35 -14.28 26.30
C THR A 73 -3.62 -13.46 26.53
N GLN A 74 -3.83 -13.06 27.78
CA GLN A 74 -4.89 -12.12 28.17
C GLN A 74 -4.58 -10.64 27.84
N ASN A 75 -3.34 -10.33 27.48
CA ASN A 75 -2.91 -8.96 27.21
C ASN A 75 -3.48 -8.48 25.87
N GLY A 76 -3.60 -7.17 25.70
CA GLY A 76 -3.85 -6.52 24.41
C GLY A 76 -2.58 -5.88 23.85
N GLY A 77 -2.64 -5.45 22.59
CA GLY A 77 -1.63 -4.54 22.02
C GLY A 77 -0.72 -5.12 20.95
N GLY A 78 -1.01 -6.31 20.42
CA GLY A 78 -0.30 -6.83 19.25
C GLY A 78 0.18 -8.26 19.42
N ALA A 79 1.24 -8.60 18.70
CA ALA A 79 1.95 -9.85 18.86
C ALA A 79 3.45 -9.60 18.85
N SER A 80 4.21 -10.66 19.12
CA SER A 80 5.65 -10.64 18.99
C SER A 80 6.16 -12.07 18.78
N TRP A 81 7.33 -12.20 18.17
CA TRP A 81 8.02 -13.47 18.03
C TRP A 81 9.44 -13.42 18.60
N SER A 82 9.97 -14.59 18.93
CA SER A 82 11.37 -14.77 19.30
C SER A 82 11.91 -16.04 18.66
N LEU A 83 13.13 -15.98 18.14
CA LEU A 83 13.82 -17.11 17.52
C LEU A 83 15.13 -17.40 18.26
N GLY A 84 15.21 -18.57 18.89
CA GLY A 84 16.38 -18.99 19.67
C GLY A 84 16.71 -20.46 19.46
N GLY A 85 17.94 -20.75 19.02
CA GLY A 85 18.40 -22.14 18.81
C GLY A 85 17.55 -22.93 17.81
N GLY A 86 16.99 -22.23 16.80
CA GLY A 86 16.06 -22.79 15.82
C GLY A 86 14.64 -23.02 16.34
N ASN A 87 14.28 -22.51 17.52
CA ASN A 87 12.91 -22.57 18.04
C ASN A 87 12.26 -21.19 17.90
N LEU A 88 11.20 -21.12 17.10
CA LEU A 88 10.34 -19.95 17.01
C LEU A 88 9.22 -20.05 18.06
N ALA A 89 9.02 -18.96 18.80
CA ALA A 89 7.87 -18.78 19.69
C ALA A 89 7.17 -17.46 19.35
N VAL A 90 5.87 -17.54 19.08
CA VAL A 90 4.98 -16.41 18.80
C VAL A 90 4.05 -16.19 19.99
N THR A 91 3.93 -14.96 20.45
CA THR A 91 3.03 -14.54 21.53
C THR A 91 1.95 -13.62 20.96
N LEU A 92 0.70 -14.04 21.07
CA LEU A 92 -0.47 -13.26 20.62
C LEU A 92 -1.10 -12.57 21.83
N ASN A 93 -1.26 -11.24 21.75
CA ASN A 93 -1.92 -10.42 22.77
C ASN A 93 -3.24 -9.83 22.21
N PRO A 94 -4.29 -10.66 21.99
CA PRO A 94 -5.56 -10.22 21.42
C PRO A 94 -6.48 -9.50 22.42
N GLY A 95 -6.16 -9.51 23.71
CA GLY A 95 -7.04 -9.07 24.78
C GLY A 95 -8.31 -9.91 24.82
N SER A 96 -9.47 -9.23 24.86
CA SER A 96 -10.79 -9.85 24.77
C SER A 96 -11.28 -10.09 23.34
N SER A 97 -10.47 -9.79 22.33
CA SER A 97 -10.87 -9.91 20.92
C SER A 97 -11.09 -11.35 20.46
N GLY A 98 -11.78 -11.49 19.33
CA GLY A 98 -12.12 -12.78 18.72
C GLY A 98 -10.94 -13.49 18.04
N ALA A 99 -11.25 -14.63 17.43
CA ALA A 99 -10.26 -15.45 16.73
C ALA A 99 -9.76 -14.80 15.43
N ASP A 100 -10.55 -13.90 14.84
CA ASP A 100 -10.18 -13.03 13.72
C ASP A 100 -8.97 -12.15 14.06
N VAL A 101 -8.96 -11.52 15.24
CA VAL A 101 -7.79 -10.77 15.71
C VAL A 101 -6.61 -11.69 15.95
N CYS A 102 -6.81 -12.88 16.52
CA CYS A 102 -5.71 -13.84 16.66
C CYS A 102 -5.13 -14.29 15.30
N ARG A 103 -5.97 -14.45 14.27
CA ARG A 103 -5.53 -14.77 12.90
C ARG A 103 -4.72 -13.62 12.31
N TYR A 104 -5.21 -12.37 12.43
CA TYR A 104 -4.50 -11.18 12.01
C TYR A 104 -3.11 -11.12 12.64
N LEU A 105 -3.04 -11.26 13.97
CA LEU A 105 -1.79 -11.22 14.72
C LEU A 105 -0.83 -12.34 14.30
N LEU A 106 -1.29 -13.60 14.25
CA LEU A 106 -0.43 -14.72 13.86
C LEU A 106 0.11 -14.55 12.43
N VAL A 107 -0.72 -14.06 11.51
CA VAL A 107 -0.30 -13.83 10.12
C VAL A 107 0.72 -12.71 10.03
N SER A 108 0.58 -11.61 10.77
CA SER A 108 1.61 -10.56 10.80
C SER A 108 2.98 -11.14 11.17
N GLU A 109 3.06 -11.86 12.29
CA GLU A 109 4.33 -12.38 12.82
C GLU A 109 4.97 -13.46 11.94
N ILE A 110 4.15 -14.37 11.39
CA ILE A 110 4.66 -15.47 10.55
C ILE A 110 5.08 -14.95 9.17
N THR A 111 4.41 -13.91 8.66
CA THR A 111 4.82 -13.26 7.41
C THR A 111 6.25 -12.74 7.50
N GLU A 112 6.67 -12.19 8.64
CA GLU A 112 8.04 -11.69 8.83
C GLU A 112 9.09 -12.81 8.76
N GLN A 113 8.74 -14.03 9.16
CA GLN A 113 9.61 -15.19 8.99
C GLN A 113 9.77 -15.54 7.51
N PHE A 114 8.68 -15.49 6.74
CA PHE A 114 8.74 -15.66 5.30
C PHE A 114 9.56 -14.55 4.61
N MET A 115 9.43 -13.30 5.06
CA MET A 115 10.23 -12.18 4.57
C MET A 115 11.73 -12.40 4.81
N ARG A 116 12.08 -12.85 6.02
CA ARG A 116 13.46 -13.18 6.39
C ARG A 116 14.03 -14.25 5.48
N GLU A 117 13.31 -15.36 5.30
CA GLU A 117 13.82 -16.48 4.48
C GLU A 117 13.84 -16.17 2.99
N GLN A 118 12.89 -15.39 2.49
CA GLN A 118 12.89 -14.99 1.09
C GLN A 118 14.08 -14.08 0.77
N GLY A 119 14.55 -13.28 1.72
CA GLY A 119 15.80 -12.52 1.60
C GLY A 119 15.77 -11.44 0.51
N ARG A 120 14.58 -10.95 0.12
CA ARG A 120 14.42 -9.95 -0.95
C ARG A 120 14.45 -8.50 -0.48
N GLY A 121 14.71 -8.24 0.79
CA GLY A 121 14.78 -6.88 1.34
C GLY A 121 13.51 -6.42 2.05
N TRP A 122 12.56 -7.33 2.30
CA TRP A 122 11.43 -7.10 3.20
C TRP A 122 11.78 -7.25 4.68
N TYR A 123 12.97 -7.74 4.98
CA TYR A 123 13.45 -7.94 6.34
C TYR A 123 14.65 -7.01 6.58
N GLY A 124 14.49 -6.09 7.53
CA GLY A 124 15.47 -5.10 7.95
C GLY A 124 16.65 -5.70 8.74
N THR A 125 17.09 -4.98 9.79
CA THR A 125 18.29 -5.34 10.57
C THR A 125 17.90 -5.81 11.97
N ASN A 126 17.84 -7.13 12.17
CA ASN A 126 17.36 -7.79 13.39
C ASN A 126 15.86 -7.62 13.69
N THR A 127 15.13 -6.98 12.78
CA THR A 127 13.67 -6.79 12.71
C THR A 127 13.33 -6.59 11.23
N GLU A 128 12.06 -6.76 10.91
CA GLU A 128 11.42 -6.54 9.62
C GLU A 128 11.56 -5.09 9.10
N GLY A 129 11.70 -4.10 9.98
CA GLY A 129 11.80 -2.69 9.60
C GLY A 129 10.48 -2.15 9.03
N SER A 130 10.37 -0.83 8.84
CA SER A 130 9.12 -0.17 8.42
C SER A 130 8.45 -0.75 7.16
N GLU A 131 9.25 -1.28 6.22
CA GLU A 131 8.80 -1.92 4.98
C GLU A 131 8.20 -3.30 5.23
N GLY A 132 8.86 -4.10 6.07
CA GLY A 132 8.37 -5.43 6.46
C GLY A 132 7.16 -5.32 7.37
N GLU A 133 7.20 -4.37 8.29
CA GLU A 133 6.13 -4.07 9.24
C GLU A 133 4.86 -3.56 8.55
N GLY A 134 5.02 -2.79 7.47
CA GLY A 134 3.94 -2.43 6.56
C GLY A 134 3.42 -3.62 5.76
N LEU A 135 4.30 -4.49 5.24
CA LEU A 135 3.89 -5.65 4.45
C LEU A 135 3.17 -6.71 5.30
N SER A 136 3.61 -6.96 6.53
CA SER A 136 3.02 -7.94 7.45
C SER A 136 1.58 -7.54 7.80
N ARG A 137 1.35 -6.26 8.16
CA ARG A 137 0.02 -5.68 8.39
C ARG A 137 -0.85 -5.70 7.15
N PHE A 138 -0.30 -5.35 5.99
CA PHE A 138 -1.02 -5.43 4.73
C PHE A 138 -1.52 -6.85 4.46
N LEU A 139 -0.64 -7.86 4.55
CA LEU A 139 -1.01 -9.24 4.29
C LEU A 139 -1.98 -9.80 5.34
N ALA A 140 -1.84 -9.45 6.61
CA ALA A 140 -2.80 -9.79 7.65
C ALA A 140 -4.19 -9.16 7.37
N ALA A 141 -4.24 -7.91 6.94
CA ALA A 141 -5.48 -7.26 6.53
C ALA A 141 -6.11 -7.93 5.29
N ARG A 142 -5.28 -8.30 4.30
CA ARG A 142 -5.71 -9.03 3.11
C ARG A 142 -6.28 -10.39 3.47
N LEU A 143 -5.66 -11.12 4.40
CA LEU A 143 -6.16 -12.39 4.91
C LEU A 143 -7.59 -12.26 5.46
N LEU A 144 -7.84 -11.25 6.30
CA LEU A 144 -9.19 -11.02 6.84
C LEU A 144 -10.19 -10.75 5.72
N ALA A 145 -9.83 -9.88 4.77
CA ALA A 145 -10.70 -9.51 3.66
C ALA A 145 -11.05 -10.71 2.75
N ILE A 146 -10.07 -11.51 2.33
CA ILE A 146 -10.30 -12.66 1.42
C ILE A 146 -11.12 -13.77 2.10
N ASN A 147 -11.07 -13.85 3.43
CA ASN A 147 -11.85 -14.80 4.23
C ASN A 147 -13.22 -14.25 4.66
N GLY A 148 -13.58 -13.02 4.25
CA GLY A 148 -14.85 -12.41 4.64
C GLY A 148 -14.94 -12.05 6.14
N LEU A 149 -13.80 -11.87 6.81
CA LEU A 149 -13.72 -11.55 8.25
C LEU A 149 -13.72 -10.04 8.53
N GLY A 150 -13.67 -9.21 7.50
CA GLY A 150 -13.76 -7.75 7.62
C GLY A 150 -12.44 -7.05 7.38
N PHE A 151 -12.22 -5.97 8.14
CA PHE A 151 -11.13 -5.01 7.99
C PHE A 151 -10.08 -5.19 9.09
N PRO A 152 -8.92 -4.51 9.02
CA PRO A 152 -7.97 -4.50 10.13
C PRO A 152 -8.67 -4.25 11.47
N PRO A 153 -8.28 -4.95 12.55
CA PRO A 153 -8.87 -4.73 13.86
C PRO A 153 -8.69 -3.27 14.30
N ALA A 154 -9.69 -2.72 14.99
CA ALA A 154 -9.64 -1.33 15.45
C ALA A 154 -8.40 -1.08 16.32
N GLY A 155 -7.65 -0.02 16.02
CA GLY A 155 -6.41 0.33 16.72
C GLY A 155 -5.15 -0.33 16.17
N PHE A 156 -5.25 -1.07 15.05
CA PHE A 156 -4.10 -1.58 14.28
C PHE A 156 -3.89 -0.83 12.96
N ASP A 157 -4.73 0.16 12.66
CA ASP A 157 -4.54 1.07 11.53
C ASP A 157 -3.41 2.07 11.80
N ASN A 158 -2.50 2.21 10.83
CA ASN A 158 -1.30 3.04 11.00
C ASN A 158 -1.22 4.20 9.99
N SER A 159 -1.88 4.08 8.84
CA SER A 159 -1.75 5.06 7.75
C SER A 159 -2.16 6.46 8.18
N ASN A 160 -3.18 6.57 9.05
CA ASN A 160 -3.62 7.85 9.59
C ASN A 160 -2.59 8.55 10.49
N LEU A 161 -1.64 7.81 11.09
CA LEU A 161 -0.53 8.39 11.84
C LEU A 161 0.42 9.15 10.91
N TRP A 162 0.67 8.62 9.70
CA TRP A 162 1.40 9.35 8.67
C TRP A 162 0.59 10.51 8.10
N MET A 163 -0.72 10.31 7.84
CA MET A 163 -1.61 11.35 7.31
C MET A 163 -1.68 12.60 8.20
N ASN A 164 -1.60 12.40 9.52
CA ASN A 164 -1.61 13.44 10.54
C ASN A 164 -0.20 13.95 10.92
N SER A 165 0.81 13.61 10.12
CA SER A 165 2.20 14.05 10.29
C SER A 165 2.62 15.03 9.18
N PRO A 166 3.87 15.52 9.16
CA PRO A 166 4.43 16.24 8.00
C PRO A 166 4.52 15.42 6.69
N ARG A 167 4.15 14.13 6.73
CA ARG A 167 4.16 13.19 5.61
C ARG A 167 5.56 13.03 5.02
N ASN A 168 6.53 12.69 5.87
CA ASN A 168 7.92 12.46 5.48
C ASN A 168 8.03 11.23 4.56
N ASP A 169 9.10 11.18 3.76
CA ASP A 169 9.38 10.08 2.83
C ASP A 169 9.98 8.89 3.55
N PHE A 170 9.15 7.91 3.88
CA PHE A 170 9.60 6.59 4.35
C PHE A 170 9.46 5.52 3.26
N VAL A 171 9.19 5.92 2.01
CA VAL A 171 9.20 5.02 0.85
C VAL A 171 10.62 4.78 0.37
N ASN A 172 11.45 5.83 0.38
CA ASN A 172 12.86 5.77 0.03
C ASN A 172 13.78 5.74 1.26
N ASN A 173 13.34 6.28 2.40
CA ASN A 173 14.14 6.34 3.63
C ASN A 173 13.60 5.37 4.68
N ILE A 174 13.83 4.09 4.41
CA ILE A 174 13.43 3.00 5.30
C ILE A 174 14.04 3.14 6.70
N ALA A 175 13.20 3.00 7.73
CA ALA A 175 13.66 2.80 9.10
C ALA A 175 13.84 1.30 9.37
N LYS A 176 15.07 0.81 9.21
CA LYS A 176 15.40 -0.63 9.28
C LYS A 176 15.23 -1.29 10.66
N THR A 177 14.92 -0.49 11.67
CA THR A 177 14.73 -0.92 13.05
C THR A 177 13.37 -0.51 13.61
N ASP A 178 12.47 0.02 12.77
CA ASP A 178 11.13 0.38 13.19
C ASP A 178 10.21 -0.85 13.13
N ASP A 179 9.55 -1.12 14.25
CA ASP A 179 8.59 -2.20 14.50
C ASP A 179 7.31 -1.63 15.17
N GLY A 180 7.09 -0.31 15.04
CA GLY A 180 6.13 0.44 15.82
C GLY A 180 4.83 0.79 15.09
N PRO A 181 3.70 0.95 15.81
CA PRO A 181 2.50 1.56 15.26
C PRO A 181 2.65 3.09 15.20
N ASP A 182 3.37 3.58 14.19
CA ASP A 182 3.73 4.99 14.07
C ASP A 182 3.56 5.56 12.64
N ALA A 183 4.00 6.81 12.45
CA ALA A 183 3.92 7.47 11.15
C ALA A 183 4.90 6.90 10.10
N ILE A 184 5.95 6.20 10.52
CA ILE A 184 6.92 5.55 9.64
C ILE A 184 6.25 4.32 9.01
N THR A 185 5.81 3.39 9.85
CA THR A 185 5.06 2.21 9.40
C THR A 185 3.77 2.61 8.68
N GLY A 186 3.10 3.67 9.13
CA GLY A 186 1.92 4.21 8.44
C GLY A 186 2.18 4.65 6.99
N CYS A 187 3.35 5.23 6.71
CA CYS A 187 3.73 5.60 5.34
C CYS A 187 3.94 4.35 4.48
N SER A 188 4.66 3.37 5.02
CA SER A 188 4.96 2.11 4.33
C SER A 188 3.70 1.34 3.99
N LEU A 189 2.81 1.16 4.96
CA LEU A 189 1.53 0.48 4.78
C LEU A 189 0.66 1.18 3.72
N LEU A 190 0.53 2.50 3.80
CA LEU A 190 -0.25 3.26 2.82
C LEU A 190 0.35 3.16 1.41
N PHE A 191 1.67 3.17 1.27
CA PHE A 191 2.34 3.00 -0.02
C PHE A 191 2.14 1.59 -0.59
N ILE A 192 2.15 0.55 0.24
CA ILE A 192 1.84 -0.82 -0.21
C ILE A 192 0.40 -0.91 -0.71
N TYR A 193 -0.57 -0.26 -0.03
CA TYR A 193 -1.94 -0.14 -0.56
C TYR A 193 -2.02 0.67 -1.85
N TYR A 194 -1.14 1.66 -2.07
CA TYR A 194 -1.02 2.34 -3.35
C TYR A 194 -0.59 1.37 -4.47
N LEU A 195 0.44 0.54 -4.23
CA LEU A 195 0.85 -0.50 -5.18
C LEU A 195 -0.31 -1.47 -5.49
N PHE A 196 -1.02 -1.91 -4.45
CA PHE A 196 -2.10 -2.89 -4.58
C PHE A 196 -3.36 -2.30 -5.22
N SER A 197 -4.01 -1.34 -4.54
CA SER A 197 -5.34 -0.84 -4.90
C SER A 197 -5.30 0.21 -6.01
N GLN A 198 -4.28 1.08 -6.03
CA GLN A 198 -4.21 2.19 -6.98
C GLN A 198 -3.54 1.78 -8.29
N LEU A 199 -2.47 0.98 -8.22
CA LEU A 199 -1.72 0.51 -9.40
C LEU A 199 -2.15 -0.88 -9.88
N GLY A 200 -2.88 -1.64 -9.05
CA GLY A 200 -3.48 -2.92 -9.45
C GLY A 200 -2.52 -4.11 -9.40
N TYR A 201 -1.40 -4.01 -8.68
CA TYR A 201 -0.52 -5.16 -8.48
C TYR A 201 -1.13 -6.14 -7.47
N THR A 202 -0.94 -7.43 -7.72
CA THR A 202 -1.37 -8.51 -6.80
C THR A 202 -0.42 -8.63 -5.61
N GLU A 203 -0.87 -9.29 -4.54
CA GLU A 203 -0.06 -9.59 -3.36
C GLU A 203 1.21 -10.38 -3.75
N ASN A 204 1.08 -11.36 -4.64
CA ASN A 204 2.20 -12.14 -5.17
C ASN A 204 3.23 -11.28 -5.89
N GLN A 205 2.77 -10.34 -6.72
CA GLN A 205 3.67 -9.44 -7.45
C GLN A 205 4.43 -8.55 -6.48
N ILE A 206 3.73 -7.94 -5.52
CA ILE A 206 4.34 -7.06 -4.51
C ILE A 206 5.38 -7.83 -3.69
N VAL A 207 5.03 -8.98 -3.12
CA VAL A 207 5.94 -9.82 -2.35
C VAL A 207 7.17 -10.21 -3.18
N ALA A 208 6.96 -10.68 -4.41
CA ALA A 208 8.06 -11.07 -5.29
C ALA A 208 8.97 -9.90 -5.69
N ALA A 209 8.44 -8.68 -5.77
CA ALA A 209 9.18 -7.49 -6.14
C ALA A 209 10.04 -6.89 -5.02
N GLY A 210 10.16 -7.57 -3.87
CA GLY A 210 10.92 -7.12 -2.71
C GLY A 210 12.25 -6.44 -3.06
N ALA A 211 12.53 -5.36 -2.34
CA ALA A 211 13.76 -4.58 -2.45
C ALA A 211 14.05 -3.90 -1.10
N PRO A 212 15.30 -3.41 -0.87
CA PRO A 212 15.66 -2.72 0.38
C PRO A 212 14.93 -1.39 0.66
N THR A 213 14.13 -0.89 -0.30
CA THR A 213 13.26 0.28 -0.14
C THR A 213 11.95 0.03 -0.88
N LEU A 214 10.86 0.68 -0.45
CA LEU A 214 9.58 0.60 -1.15
C LEU A 214 9.63 1.27 -2.52
N GLY A 215 10.48 2.29 -2.69
CA GLY A 215 10.83 2.81 -4.01
C GLY A 215 11.45 1.74 -4.92
N GLY A 216 12.35 0.91 -4.38
CA GLY A 216 12.90 -0.25 -5.09
C GLY A 216 11.83 -1.29 -5.47
N VAL A 217 10.85 -1.53 -4.59
CA VAL A 217 9.72 -2.43 -4.88
C VAL A 217 8.89 -1.89 -6.04
N TYR A 218 8.56 -0.60 -6.01
CA TYR A 218 7.88 0.07 -7.12
C TYR A 218 8.69 -0.08 -8.42
N ASN A 219 10.01 0.15 -8.39
CA ASN A 219 10.86 0.05 -9.57
C ASN A 219 10.88 -1.37 -10.14
N ASN A 220 10.92 -2.40 -9.29
CA ASN A 220 10.85 -3.80 -9.69
C ASN A 220 9.49 -4.18 -10.34
N LEU A 221 8.39 -3.58 -9.86
CA LEU A 221 7.05 -3.81 -10.38
C LEU A 221 6.79 -3.06 -11.69
N TYR A 222 7.14 -1.77 -11.71
CA TYR A 222 6.76 -0.83 -12.74
C TYR A 222 7.81 -0.71 -13.86
N GLY A 223 9.07 -1.07 -13.59
CA GLY A 223 10.17 -0.95 -14.53
C GLY A 223 10.68 0.48 -14.75
N ASP A 224 10.27 1.41 -13.88
CA ASP A 224 10.70 2.82 -13.89
C ASP A 224 11.68 3.05 -12.73
N PRO A 225 12.91 3.56 -12.97
CA PRO A 225 13.87 3.86 -11.90
C PRO A 225 13.59 5.19 -11.17
N GLY A 226 12.56 5.95 -11.58
CA GLY A 226 12.18 7.22 -10.96
C GLY A 226 11.71 7.08 -9.51
N ASP A 227 11.82 8.16 -8.75
CA ASP A 227 11.32 8.22 -7.38
C ASP A 227 9.78 8.27 -7.37
N PRO A 228 9.07 7.26 -6.83
CA PRO A 228 7.61 7.24 -6.81
C PRO A 228 6.99 8.14 -5.72
N PHE A 229 7.77 8.54 -4.71
CA PHE A 229 7.23 9.21 -3.53
C PHE A 229 6.56 10.57 -3.82
N PRO A 230 7.14 11.46 -4.66
CA PRO A 230 6.49 12.72 -5.02
C PRO A 230 5.09 12.53 -5.63
N TYR A 231 4.92 11.55 -6.52
CA TYR A 231 3.64 11.26 -7.16
C TYR A 231 2.63 10.64 -6.21
N PHE A 232 3.07 9.68 -5.38
CA PHE A 232 2.26 9.09 -4.33
C PHE A 232 1.76 10.16 -3.33
N LYS A 233 2.67 10.98 -2.81
CA LYS A 233 2.36 12.04 -1.85
C LYS A 233 1.43 13.09 -2.46
N ALA A 234 1.64 13.49 -3.72
CA ALA A 234 0.77 14.44 -4.41
C ALA A 234 -0.65 13.88 -4.61
N LEU A 235 -0.78 12.60 -4.99
CA LEU A 235 -2.07 11.95 -5.14
C LEU A 235 -2.86 11.96 -3.82
N VAL A 236 -2.25 11.49 -2.74
CA VAL A 236 -2.86 11.47 -1.41
C VAL A 236 -3.17 12.89 -0.93
N GLY A 237 -2.24 13.83 -1.14
CA GLY A 237 -2.42 15.25 -0.76
C GLY A 237 -3.57 15.95 -1.49
N SER A 238 -3.88 15.55 -2.73
CA SER A 238 -4.97 16.11 -3.51
C SER A 238 -6.36 15.72 -2.97
N ALA A 239 -6.51 14.49 -2.49
CA ALA A 239 -7.77 14.00 -1.92
C ALA A 239 -7.90 14.32 -0.42
N TYR A 240 -6.78 14.37 0.30
CA TYR A 240 -6.72 14.57 1.75
C TYR A 240 -5.74 15.69 2.09
N PRO A 241 -6.14 16.96 1.91
CA PRO A 241 -5.28 18.11 2.17
C PRO A 241 -5.00 18.29 3.66
N GLY A 242 -3.81 18.81 3.99
CA GLY A 242 -3.41 19.08 5.37
C GLY A 242 -3.32 17.82 6.22
N THR A 243 -4.01 17.80 7.36
CA THR A 243 -4.07 16.68 8.31
C THR A 243 -5.36 15.86 8.19
N ALA A 244 -6.08 15.98 7.07
CA ALA A 244 -7.25 15.15 6.81
C ALA A 244 -6.88 13.66 6.87
N THR A 245 -7.74 12.88 7.54
CA THR A 245 -7.56 11.43 7.72
C THR A 245 -8.38 10.65 6.69
N ILE A 246 -7.95 9.41 6.46
CA ILE A 246 -8.66 8.42 5.65
C ILE A 246 -9.93 8.01 6.42
N PRO A 247 -11.12 8.18 5.83
CA PRO A 247 -12.38 7.76 6.45
C PRO A 247 -12.74 6.32 6.06
N GLY A 248 -13.82 5.82 6.65
CA GLY A 248 -14.40 4.53 6.29
C GLY A 248 -13.86 3.37 7.11
N PRO A 249 -14.20 2.13 6.73
CA PRO A 249 -13.94 0.98 7.57
C PRO A 249 -12.52 0.41 7.42
N ASN A 250 -11.81 0.72 6.33
CA ASN A 250 -10.38 0.44 6.18
C ASN A 250 -9.61 1.77 6.21
N LEU A 251 -9.07 2.11 7.38
CA LEU A 251 -8.36 3.37 7.60
C LEU A 251 -6.96 3.40 6.97
N ASP A 252 -6.50 2.28 6.39
CA ASP A 252 -5.21 2.17 5.70
C ASP A 252 -5.31 2.22 4.17
N ASN A 253 -6.51 2.11 3.61
CA ASN A 253 -6.71 2.01 2.17
C ASN A 253 -7.73 3.03 1.64
N PRO A 254 -7.29 4.23 1.23
CA PRO A 254 -8.15 5.22 0.59
C PRO A 254 -8.30 5.00 -0.92
N PHE A 255 -7.64 3.99 -1.49
CA PHE A 255 -7.52 3.82 -2.93
C PHE A 255 -8.65 2.94 -3.50
N PRO A 256 -9.02 3.13 -4.79
CA PRO A 256 -8.44 4.09 -5.74
C PRO A 256 -8.89 5.54 -5.49
N ILE A 257 -7.94 6.46 -5.54
CA ILE A 257 -8.18 7.90 -5.54
C ILE A 257 -8.23 8.35 -7.01
N ALA A 258 -9.35 8.96 -7.41
CA ALA A 258 -9.43 9.61 -8.71
C ALA A 258 -8.43 10.77 -8.75
N ARG A 259 -7.51 10.78 -9.71
CA ARG A 259 -6.68 11.96 -9.96
C ARG A 259 -7.58 13.09 -10.43
N PRO A 260 -7.50 14.30 -9.84
CA PRO A 260 -8.16 15.44 -10.41
C PRO A 260 -7.54 15.69 -11.79
N LEU A 261 -8.38 15.67 -12.83
CA LEU A 261 -7.97 16.02 -14.19
C LEU A 261 -7.40 17.44 -14.14
N GLN A 262 -6.10 17.59 -14.41
CA GLN A 262 -5.48 18.91 -14.43
C GLN A 262 -5.73 19.55 -15.79
N VAL A 263 -6.24 20.78 -15.78
CA VAL A 263 -6.50 21.55 -16.99
C VAL A 263 -5.53 22.72 -17.06
N TRP A 264 -4.75 22.78 -18.13
CA TRP A 264 -3.78 23.85 -18.36
C TRP A 264 -4.01 24.48 -19.73
N THR A 265 -3.77 25.78 -19.85
CA THR A 265 -3.93 26.50 -21.11
C THR A 265 -2.69 27.30 -21.48
N TRP A 266 -2.32 27.28 -22.76
CA TRP A 266 -1.22 28.06 -23.31
C TRP A 266 -1.70 28.81 -24.55
N ASP A 267 -1.40 30.10 -24.62
CA ASP A 267 -1.74 30.94 -25.76
C ASP A 267 -0.51 31.18 -26.63
N GLY A 268 -0.72 31.24 -27.94
CA GLY A 268 0.34 31.54 -28.88
C GLY A 268 -0.16 32.20 -30.16
N TRP A 269 0.77 32.51 -31.05
CA TRP A 269 0.50 33.18 -32.32
C TRP A 269 1.24 32.47 -33.44
N GLY A 270 0.58 32.24 -34.57
CA GLY A 270 1.22 31.73 -35.77
C GLY A 270 0.29 30.87 -36.64
N TRP A 271 0.89 30.22 -37.63
CA TRP A 271 0.25 29.29 -38.56
C TRP A 271 1.28 28.29 -39.07
N GLY A 272 0.83 27.18 -39.67
CA GLY A 272 1.68 26.09 -40.15
C GLY A 272 1.87 24.98 -39.11
N THR A 273 2.95 24.22 -39.24
CA THR A 273 3.28 23.11 -38.33
C THR A 273 4.15 23.60 -37.17
N PHE A 274 3.78 23.18 -35.96
CA PHE A 274 4.47 23.48 -34.72
C PHE A 274 5.03 22.21 -34.10
N ASP A 275 6.25 22.31 -33.57
CA ASP A 275 6.87 21.36 -32.66
C ASP A 275 7.23 22.12 -31.39
N ILE A 276 6.37 22.08 -30.37
CA ILE A 276 6.50 22.89 -29.16
C ILE A 276 6.66 22.00 -27.93
N ALA A 277 7.55 22.41 -27.03
CA ALA A 277 7.72 21.82 -25.71
C ALA A 277 6.97 22.66 -24.67
N PHE A 278 6.02 22.05 -23.98
CA PHE A 278 5.21 22.66 -22.94
C PHE A 278 5.68 22.21 -21.55
N PRO A 279 6.38 23.06 -20.76
CA PRO A 279 6.81 22.73 -19.41
C PRO A 279 5.68 22.85 -18.40
N PHE A 280 5.31 21.74 -17.76
CA PHE A 280 4.37 21.69 -16.63
C PHE A 280 5.07 21.42 -15.30
N GLY A 281 6.26 20.82 -15.35
CA GLY A 281 7.08 20.48 -14.20
C GLY A 281 6.86 19.05 -13.71
N ARG A 282 7.89 18.51 -13.05
CA ARG A 282 7.95 17.10 -12.61
C ARG A 282 6.88 16.72 -11.59
N SER A 283 6.34 17.70 -10.87
CA SER A 283 5.23 17.47 -9.93
C SER A 283 3.87 17.31 -10.62
N VAL A 284 3.77 17.62 -11.91
CA VAL A 284 2.52 17.56 -12.69
C VAL A 284 2.45 16.28 -13.51
N LEU A 285 3.53 15.93 -14.21
CA LEU A 285 3.55 14.79 -15.13
C LEU A 285 4.91 14.10 -15.22
N ASN A 286 4.90 12.91 -15.81
CA ASN A 286 6.08 12.18 -16.31
C ASN A 286 5.76 11.52 -17.66
N ARG A 287 6.68 10.71 -18.20
CA ARG A 287 6.47 9.99 -19.48
C ARG A 287 5.26 9.06 -19.51
N HIS A 288 4.68 8.74 -18.36
CA HIS A 288 3.54 7.83 -18.21
C HIS A 288 2.20 8.54 -18.01
N SER A 289 2.20 9.88 -17.89
CA SER A 289 0.97 10.66 -17.79
C SER A 289 0.11 10.50 -19.03
N ARG A 290 -1.21 10.48 -18.83
CA ARG A 290 -2.16 10.54 -19.95
C ARG A 290 -2.42 12.01 -20.25
N VAL A 291 -2.01 12.43 -21.43
CA VAL A 291 -2.15 13.82 -21.88
C VAL A 291 -3.02 13.84 -23.11
N GLU A 292 -4.11 14.60 -23.03
CA GLU A 292 -4.91 15.00 -24.18
C GLU A 292 -4.74 16.51 -24.38
N MET A 293 -4.67 16.94 -25.64
CA MET A 293 -4.61 18.35 -25.98
C MET A 293 -5.70 18.69 -27.00
N SER A 294 -6.39 19.79 -26.78
CA SER A 294 -7.17 20.48 -27.81
C SER A 294 -6.49 21.79 -28.18
N VAL A 295 -6.72 22.26 -29.40
CA VAL A 295 -6.28 23.57 -29.87
C VAL A 295 -7.44 24.28 -30.53
N CYS A 296 -7.62 25.56 -30.21
CA CYS A 296 -8.64 26.40 -30.82
C CYS A 296 -8.08 27.77 -31.22
N GLU A 297 -8.75 28.41 -32.16
CA GLU A 297 -8.51 29.81 -32.51
C GLU A 297 -8.99 30.71 -31.36
N LEU A 298 -8.27 31.80 -31.10
CA LEU A 298 -8.73 32.91 -30.26
C LEU A 298 -9.09 34.11 -31.16
N GLY A 299 -10.21 34.77 -30.86
CA GLY A 299 -10.73 35.86 -31.67
C GLY A 299 -9.86 37.10 -31.49
N GLY A 300 -9.44 37.74 -32.59
CA GLY A 300 -8.62 38.95 -32.55
C GLY A 300 -9.35 40.23 -32.11
N GLN A 301 -10.48 40.13 -31.39
CA GLN A 301 -11.26 41.29 -30.95
C GLN A 301 -11.41 41.36 -29.43
N PRO A 302 -11.62 42.56 -28.86
CA PRO A 302 -11.68 42.78 -27.40
C PRO A 302 -12.86 42.12 -26.67
N LEU A 303 -13.70 41.34 -27.35
CA LEU A 303 -14.95 40.80 -26.80
C LEU A 303 -15.10 39.32 -27.14
N ASP A 304 -15.17 38.52 -26.08
CA ASP A 304 -15.47 37.08 -25.94
C ASP A 304 -16.79 36.68 -26.64
N TYR A 305 -16.84 36.72 -27.97
CA TYR A 305 -17.91 36.08 -28.72
C TYR A 305 -17.50 34.67 -29.12
N PRO A 306 -18.40 33.68 -28.98
CA PRO A 306 -18.17 32.35 -29.55
C PRO A 306 -18.01 32.52 -31.06
N PHE A 307 -16.83 32.21 -31.57
CA PHE A 307 -16.54 32.28 -32.99
C PHE A 307 -16.01 30.91 -33.43
N ILE A 308 -16.45 30.50 -34.63
CA ILE A 308 -15.93 29.32 -35.31
C ILE A 308 -15.00 29.85 -36.39
N GLY A 309 -13.71 29.72 -36.16
CA GLY A 309 -12.67 30.03 -37.13
C GLY A 309 -12.78 29.20 -38.39
N ALA A 310 -12.27 29.72 -39.51
CA ALA A 310 -12.16 28.96 -40.75
C ALA A 310 -10.83 28.19 -40.86
N ALA A 311 -9.91 28.39 -39.91
CA ALA A 311 -8.68 27.63 -39.82
C ALA A 311 -8.94 26.19 -39.38
N THR A 312 -8.25 25.23 -40.00
CA THR A 312 -8.21 23.86 -39.50
C THR A 312 -7.04 23.73 -38.53
N MET A 313 -7.29 23.17 -37.34
CA MET A 313 -6.25 22.92 -36.34
C MET A 313 -6.26 21.46 -35.94
N THR A 314 -5.08 20.83 -35.91
CA THR A 314 -4.97 19.38 -35.65
C THR A 314 -3.78 19.09 -34.76
N VAL A 315 -4.02 18.40 -33.65
CA VAL A 315 -2.94 17.83 -32.83
C VAL A 315 -2.50 16.52 -33.45
N LEU A 316 -1.24 16.44 -33.84
CA LEU A 316 -0.68 15.32 -34.59
C LEU A 316 0.04 14.32 -33.69
N ASN A 317 0.70 14.79 -32.63
CA ASN A 317 1.38 13.92 -31.66
C ASN A 317 1.54 14.61 -30.30
N ILE A 318 1.51 13.82 -29.24
CA ILE A 318 1.73 14.26 -27.85
C ILE A 318 2.70 13.27 -27.19
N ALA A 319 3.79 13.77 -26.62
CA ALA A 319 4.82 12.97 -25.98
C ALA A 319 5.23 13.61 -24.63
N PRO A 320 4.65 13.18 -23.50
CA PRO A 320 5.11 13.59 -22.18
C PRO A 320 6.47 12.95 -21.85
N THR A 321 7.25 13.62 -21.00
CA THR A 321 8.61 13.21 -20.59
C THR A 321 8.81 13.37 -19.08
N ASP A 322 9.82 12.69 -18.52
CA ASP A 322 10.09 12.67 -17.07
C ASP A 322 10.60 13.99 -16.50
N ASP A 323 11.08 14.88 -17.35
CA ASP A 323 11.46 16.23 -16.93
C ASP A 323 10.24 17.15 -16.74
N GLY A 324 9.02 16.63 -16.91
CA GLY A 324 7.77 17.37 -16.71
C GLY A 324 7.40 18.22 -17.92
N VAL A 325 7.87 17.84 -19.11
CA VAL A 325 7.60 18.52 -20.37
C VAL A 325 6.67 17.66 -21.22
N VAL A 326 5.80 18.29 -22.00
CA VAL A 326 5.07 17.61 -23.09
C VAL A 326 5.53 18.19 -24.41
N HIS A 327 6.09 17.33 -25.26
CA HIS A 327 6.38 17.67 -26.64
C HIS A 327 5.12 17.43 -27.48
N VAL A 328 4.63 18.47 -28.14
CA VAL A 328 3.47 18.38 -29.01
C VAL A 328 3.84 18.79 -30.41
N ARG A 329 3.41 17.97 -31.37
CA ARG A 329 3.31 18.38 -32.77
C ARG A 329 1.87 18.69 -33.09
N PHE A 330 1.59 19.88 -33.61
CA PHE A 330 0.26 20.25 -34.12
C PHE A 330 0.37 21.15 -35.35
N GLU A 331 -0.71 21.27 -36.10
CA GLU A 331 -0.77 22.03 -37.35
C GLU A 331 -1.95 23.00 -37.32
N ILE A 332 -1.73 24.19 -37.85
CA ILE A 332 -2.74 25.22 -38.10
C ILE A 332 -2.72 25.55 -39.59
N GLN A 333 -3.73 25.10 -40.33
CA GLN A 333 -3.87 25.37 -41.75
C GLN A 333 -4.67 26.66 -41.96
N TRP A 334 -3.95 27.75 -42.20
CA TRP A 334 -4.48 29.09 -42.48
C TRP A 334 -3.44 29.93 -43.26
N PRO A 335 -3.83 30.93 -44.07
CA PRO A 335 -2.88 31.69 -44.89
C PRO A 335 -2.13 32.81 -44.13
N SER A 336 -2.44 33.04 -42.85
CA SER A 336 -1.79 34.09 -42.03
C SER A 336 -1.73 33.70 -40.56
N ALA A 337 -0.98 34.44 -39.75
CA ALA A 337 -1.00 34.26 -38.30
C ALA A 337 -2.39 34.45 -37.72
N LEU A 338 -2.71 33.58 -36.77
CA LEU A 338 -3.84 33.71 -35.88
C LEU A 338 -3.35 33.50 -34.44
N GLN A 339 -4.15 33.98 -33.49
CA GLN A 339 -3.95 33.64 -32.09
C GLN A 339 -4.62 32.30 -31.82
N TRP A 340 -3.96 31.44 -31.05
CA TRP A 340 -4.46 30.12 -30.70
C TRP A 340 -4.31 29.86 -29.21
N ARG A 341 -5.15 28.95 -28.68
CA ARG A 341 -5.06 28.40 -27.33
C ARG A 341 -4.95 26.89 -27.38
N ALA A 342 -3.90 26.35 -26.79
CA ALA A 342 -3.76 24.94 -26.48
C ALA A 342 -4.33 24.68 -25.08
N THR A 343 -5.23 23.71 -24.95
CA THR A 343 -5.76 23.25 -23.65
C THR A 343 -5.33 21.81 -23.42
N PHE A 344 -4.72 21.54 -22.28
CA PHE A 344 -4.21 20.23 -21.90
C PHE A 344 -5.05 19.65 -20.78
N PHE A 345 -5.40 18.37 -20.93
CA PHE A 345 -6.00 17.54 -19.89
C PHE A 345 -4.98 16.49 -19.49
N ILE A 346 -4.51 16.55 -18.24
CA ILE A 346 -3.42 15.72 -17.74
C ILE A 346 -3.93 14.87 -16.57
N ALA A 347 -3.70 13.55 -16.66
CA ALA A 347 -4.04 12.56 -15.64
C ALA A 347 -2.83 11.66 -15.28
#